data_AF-A0A8T0AEU1-F1
#
_entry.id   AF-A0A8T0AEU1-F1
#
_cell.length_a   1.000
_cell.length_b   1.000
_cell.length_c   1.000
_cell.angle_alpha   90.00
_cell.angle_beta   90.00
_cell.angle_gamma   90.00
#
_symmetry.space_group_name_H-M   'P 1'
#
loop_
_entity.id
_entity.type
_entity.pdbx_description
1 polymer ?
#
loop_
_entity_poly.entity_id
_entity_poly.type
_entity_poly.pdbx_seq_one_letter_code
_entity_poly.pdbx_strand_id
1 'polypeptide(L)'
;MACTLEFSYIQNSDPLILEKLKNCEDLSDSQITAIQSLLLSGNTTYGKQKLPINKLSAFFTECNSESTTVSKITAATIADTSFPYGFNSMLFDLYLDIDVLQDNLAAITEKVVDTSLQNVILNKLNQIYPSGLNDDVLQLLGSTSRVASIDAISKWNITIIDTLSSLLDSNDGSWEPEKSKAIIMRYLNIDIHSLGSAEINIIGSYICTLDINVLENITAENLIMVLPQI
;
A
#
# COMPACT_ATOMS: atom_id res chain seq x y z
N MET A 1 -20.57 -16.63 19.05
CA MET A 1 -21.25 -17.57 18.11
C MET A 1 -21.97 -16.87 16.97
N ALA A 2 -22.63 -15.73 17.15
CA ALA A 2 -23.25 -15.02 16.02
C ALA A 2 -22.22 -14.52 14.97
N CYS A 3 -21.01 -14.14 15.42
CA CYS A 3 -19.95 -13.60 14.56
C CYS A 3 -19.34 -14.58 13.56
N THR A 4 -19.67 -15.87 13.64
CA THR A 4 -19.19 -16.91 12.71
C THR A 4 -20.33 -17.47 11.85
N LEU A 5 -21.49 -16.81 11.84
CA LEU A 5 -22.62 -17.24 11.01
C LEU A 5 -22.39 -16.87 9.56
N GLU A 6 -22.69 -17.80 8.66
CA GLU A 6 -22.61 -17.58 7.21
C GLU A 6 -23.80 -16.75 6.69
N PHE A 7 -23.63 -16.14 5.52
CA PHE A 7 -24.61 -15.26 4.87
C PHE A 7 -26.04 -15.81 4.90
N SER A 8 -26.24 -17.07 4.48
CA SER A 8 -27.57 -17.68 4.37
C SER A 8 -28.26 -17.84 5.74
N TYR A 9 -27.49 -18.06 6.80
CA TYR A 9 -28.04 -18.16 8.15
C TYR A 9 -28.43 -16.79 8.68
N ILE A 10 -27.60 -15.77 8.45
CA ILE A 10 -27.92 -14.40 8.87
C ILE A 10 -29.16 -13.90 8.11
N GLN A 11 -29.21 -14.06 6.79
CA GLN A 11 -30.30 -13.53 5.96
C GLN A 11 -31.68 -14.11 6.31
N ASN A 12 -31.73 -15.39 6.71
CA ASN A 12 -32.98 -16.07 7.06
C ASN A 12 -33.27 -16.05 8.57
N SER A 13 -32.40 -15.44 9.37
CA SER A 13 -32.58 -15.34 10.82
C SER A 13 -33.62 -14.30 11.21
N ASP A 14 -34.13 -14.42 12.42
CA ASP A 14 -34.96 -13.38 13.03
C ASP A 14 -34.18 -12.05 13.10
N PRO A 15 -34.81 -10.90 12.79
CA PRO A 15 -34.19 -9.57 12.86
C PRO A 15 -33.44 -9.23 14.15
N LEU A 16 -33.78 -9.86 15.28
CA LEU A 16 -33.06 -9.73 16.54
C LEU A 16 -31.62 -10.26 16.50
N ILE A 17 -31.24 -11.01 15.45
CA ILE A 17 -29.85 -11.44 15.22
C ILE A 17 -28.90 -10.24 15.13
N LEU A 18 -29.39 -9.09 14.68
CA LEU A 18 -28.63 -7.84 14.59
C LEU A 18 -28.11 -7.37 15.97
N GLU A 19 -28.86 -7.63 17.04
CA GLU A 19 -28.42 -7.31 18.42
C GLU A 19 -27.24 -8.15 18.88
N LYS A 20 -27.04 -9.31 18.25
CA LYS A 20 -25.90 -10.19 18.52
C LYS A 20 -24.73 -9.87 17.59
N LEU A 21 -25.01 -9.55 16.33
CA LEU A 21 -23.99 -9.22 15.31
C LEU A 21 -23.33 -7.85 15.56
N LYS A 22 -24.03 -6.88 16.16
CA LYS A 22 -23.45 -5.56 16.48
C LYS A 22 -22.29 -5.59 17.48
N ASN A 23 -22.12 -6.68 18.22
CA ASN A 23 -21.04 -6.84 19.20
C ASN A 23 -19.87 -7.66 18.63
N CYS A 24 -19.87 -7.94 17.33
CA CYS A 24 -18.77 -8.62 16.66
C CYS A 24 -17.69 -7.59 16.31
N GLU A 25 -16.45 -7.89 16.67
CA GLU A 25 -15.28 -7.03 16.40
C GLU A 25 -14.95 -7.02 14.90
N ASP A 26 -14.98 -8.20 14.27
CA ASP A 26 -14.78 -8.37 12.83
C ASP A 26 -15.98 -9.09 12.19
N LEU A 27 -16.48 -8.52 11.10
CA LEU A 27 -17.53 -9.08 10.25
C LEU A 27 -16.99 -9.21 8.83
N SER A 28 -17.16 -10.39 8.22
CA SER A 28 -16.81 -10.60 6.81
C SER A 28 -17.79 -9.91 5.86
N ASP A 29 -17.36 -9.65 4.62
CA ASP A 29 -18.17 -9.00 3.58
C ASP A 29 -19.52 -9.69 3.33
N SER A 30 -19.52 -11.03 3.41
CA SER A 30 -20.74 -11.83 3.26
C SER A 30 -21.71 -11.58 4.43
N GLN A 31 -21.21 -11.46 5.66
CA GLN A 31 -22.03 -11.16 6.83
C GLN A 31 -22.58 -9.72 6.78
N ILE A 32 -21.77 -8.76 6.35
CA ILE A 32 -22.18 -7.37 6.15
C ILE A 32 -23.32 -7.28 5.13
N THR A 33 -23.20 -8.00 4.01
CA THR A 33 -24.23 -8.04 2.96
C THR A 33 -25.55 -8.62 3.48
N ALA A 34 -25.49 -9.68 4.29
CA ALA A 34 -26.68 -10.27 4.91
C ALA A 34 -27.36 -9.31 5.90
N ILE A 35 -26.57 -8.60 6.72
CA ILE A 35 -27.05 -7.58 7.65
C ILE A 35 -27.75 -6.45 6.90
N GLN A 36 -27.16 -5.97 5.80
CA GLN A 36 -27.77 -4.95 4.95
C GLN A 36 -29.11 -5.42 4.38
N SER A 37 -29.19 -6.66 3.88
CA SER A 37 -30.45 -7.24 3.39
C SER A 37 -31.54 -7.27 4.47
N LEU A 38 -31.18 -7.59 5.72
CA LEU A 38 -32.13 -7.58 6.84
C LEU A 38 -32.59 -6.16 7.18
N LEU A 39 -31.68 -5.19 7.25
CA LEU A 39 -32.02 -3.79 7.51
C LEU A 39 -32.94 -3.22 6.42
N LEU A 40 -32.69 -3.57 5.16
CA LEU A 40 -33.49 -3.17 4.01
C LEU A 40 -34.86 -3.86 3.92
N SER A 41 -35.03 -5.02 4.56
CA SER A 41 -36.34 -5.72 4.62
C SER A 41 -37.42 -4.88 5.33
N GLY A 42 -37.01 -3.93 6.18
CA GLY A 42 -37.91 -3.07 6.94
C GLY A 42 -38.68 -3.78 8.04
N ASN A 43 -38.33 -5.02 8.38
CA ASN A 43 -38.93 -5.82 9.44
C ASN A 43 -38.08 -5.86 10.73
N THR A 44 -37.15 -4.91 10.89
CA THR A 44 -36.22 -4.85 12.03
C THR A 44 -36.69 -3.86 13.09
N THR A 45 -36.21 -4.03 14.32
CA THR A 45 -36.44 -3.09 15.45
C THR A 45 -35.80 -1.71 15.23
N TYR A 46 -34.86 -1.60 14.30
CA TYR A 46 -34.26 -0.35 13.84
C TYR A 46 -35.21 0.49 12.97
N GLY A 47 -36.40 -0.05 12.66
CA GLY A 47 -37.51 0.63 12.00
C GLY A 47 -37.32 0.84 10.49
N LYS A 48 -38.42 1.06 9.76
CA LYS A 48 -38.35 1.69 8.44
C LYS A 48 -37.90 3.14 8.66
N GLN A 49 -36.63 3.45 8.40
CA GLN A 49 -36.22 4.84 8.31
C GLN A 49 -37.18 5.55 7.37
N LYS A 50 -37.83 6.60 7.87
CA LYS A 50 -38.89 7.36 7.20
C LYS A 50 -38.31 8.27 6.11
N LEU A 51 -37.33 7.78 5.37
CA LEU A 51 -36.92 8.34 4.10
C LEU A 51 -37.75 7.62 3.03
N PRO A 52 -38.37 8.33 2.09
CA PRO A 52 -39.09 7.69 0.99
C PRO A 52 -38.17 6.60 0.41
N ILE A 53 -38.66 5.37 0.25
CA ILE A 53 -37.84 4.27 -0.31
C ILE A 53 -37.27 4.69 -1.66
N ASN A 54 -37.94 5.59 -2.37
CA ASN A 54 -37.52 6.21 -3.62
C ASN A 54 -36.38 7.22 -3.43
N LYS A 55 -36.32 7.90 -2.29
CA LYS A 55 -35.21 8.78 -1.89
C LYS A 55 -34.05 8.00 -1.32
N LEU A 56 -34.29 6.92 -0.59
CA LEU A 56 -33.23 6.04 -0.08
C LEU A 56 -32.67 5.18 -1.22
N SER A 57 -33.52 4.68 -2.11
CA SER A 57 -33.16 4.15 -3.42
C SER A 57 -32.45 5.22 -4.22
N ALA A 58 -32.95 6.45 -4.37
CA ALA A 58 -32.19 7.48 -5.08
C ALA A 58 -30.85 7.77 -4.41
N PHE A 59 -30.74 7.79 -3.09
CA PHE A 59 -29.48 7.99 -2.37
C PHE A 59 -28.52 6.81 -2.56
N PHE A 60 -29.03 5.58 -2.51
CA PHE A 60 -28.28 4.36 -2.81
C PHE A 60 -28.09 4.13 -4.32
N THR A 61 -28.84 4.76 -5.21
CA THR A 61 -28.74 4.74 -6.68
C THR A 61 -27.95 5.95 -7.17
N GLU A 62 -27.67 6.93 -6.30
CA GLU A 62 -26.71 8.01 -6.50
C GLU A 62 -25.35 7.49 -6.00
N CYS A 63 -25.30 6.77 -4.87
CA CYS A 63 -24.12 6.02 -4.41
C CYS A 63 -23.82 4.72 -5.20
N ASN A 64 -24.85 3.99 -5.66
CA ASN A 64 -24.76 2.85 -6.59
C ASN A 64 -25.34 3.23 -7.95
N SER A 65 -25.23 4.49 -8.36
CA SER A 65 -25.22 4.72 -9.79
C SER A 65 -23.97 3.98 -10.21
N GLU A 66 -24.16 2.85 -10.87
CA GLU A 66 -23.22 2.51 -11.91
C GLU A 66 -23.17 3.75 -12.79
N SER A 67 -22.19 4.59 -12.52
CA SER A 67 -21.55 5.35 -13.57
C SER A 67 -21.24 4.30 -14.62
N THR A 68 -22.13 4.18 -15.61
CA THR A 68 -21.94 3.33 -16.78
C THR A 68 -20.75 3.82 -17.62
N THR A 69 -20.07 4.87 -17.16
CA THR A 69 -18.66 5.10 -17.36
C THR A 69 -17.86 4.53 -16.19
N VAL A 70 -17.20 3.39 -16.42
CA VAL A 70 -15.97 2.97 -15.71
C VAL A 70 -15.18 4.23 -15.31
N SER A 71 -15.27 4.67 -14.05
CA SER A 71 -14.64 5.91 -13.62
C SER A 71 -13.18 5.61 -13.36
N LYS A 72 -12.36 5.82 -14.39
CA LYS A 72 -10.90 5.76 -14.30
C LYS A 72 -10.42 6.63 -13.13
N ILE A 73 -9.36 6.19 -12.46
CA ILE A 73 -8.65 7.04 -11.51
C ILE A 73 -8.02 8.17 -12.32
N THR A 74 -8.27 9.41 -11.91
CA THR A 74 -7.75 10.63 -12.54
C THR A 74 -6.92 11.44 -11.56
N ALA A 75 -6.19 12.44 -12.04
CA ALA A 75 -5.51 13.40 -11.16
C ALA A 75 -6.45 14.07 -10.14
N ALA A 76 -7.72 14.32 -10.51
CA ALA A 76 -8.72 14.86 -9.58
C ALA A 76 -9.09 13.86 -8.48
N THR A 77 -9.23 12.57 -8.84
CA THR A 77 -9.45 11.49 -7.88
C THR A 77 -8.27 11.39 -6.91
N ILE A 78 -7.04 11.48 -7.41
CA ILE A 78 -5.81 11.38 -6.61
C ILE A 78 -5.65 12.61 -5.70
N ALA A 79 -6.04 13.80 -6.15
CA ALA A 79 -5.94 15.02 -5.37
C ALA A 79 -6.88 15.02 -4.15
N ASP A 80 -8.01 14.31 -4.22
CA ASP A 80 -8.98 14.20 -3.13
C ASP A 80 -8.35 13.61 -1.86
N THR A 81 -8.70 14.16 -0.70
CA THR A 81 -8.16 13.72 0.61
C THR A 81 -8.65 12.33 1.02
N SER A 82 -9.75 11.87 0.44
CA SER A 82 -10.30 10.52 0.65
C SER A 82 -9.67 9.47 -0.24
N PHE A 83 -8.81 9.82 -1.20
CA PHE A 83 -8.04 8.81 -1.93
C PHE A 83 -7.05 8.11 -0.97
N PRO A 84 -6.92 6.76 -0.99
CA PRO A 84 -7.49 5.79 -1.93
C PRO A 84 -8.73 5.03 -1.43
N TYR A 85 -9.48 5.57 -0.45
CA TYR A 85 -10.66 4.90 0.11
C TYR A 85 -11.71 4.61 -0.98
N GLY A 86 -12.29 3.40 -0.91
CA GLY A 86 -13.27 2.92 -1.88
C GLY A 86 -12.68 2.03 -3.00
N PHE A 87 -11.36 1.94 -3.11
CA PHE A 87 -10.69 1.00 -4.01
C PHE A 87 -10.18 -0.23 -3.25
N ASN A 88 -10.59 -1.42 -3.68
CA ASN A 88 -9.84 -2.64 -3.42
C ASN A 88 -8.77 -2.84 -4.51
N SER A 89 -7.85 -3.80 -4.33
CA SER A 89 -6.76 -4.04 -5.28
C SER A 89 -7.22 -4.31 -6.71
N MET A 90 -8.35 -5.01 -6.90
CA MET A 90 -8.90 -5.31 -8.22
C MET A 90 -9.40 -4.04 -8.92
N LEU A 91 -10.19 -3.21 -8.22
CA LEU A 91 -10.70 -1.96 -8.78
C LEU A 91 -9.58 -0.94 -8.99
N PHE A 92 -8.61 -0.89 -8.07
CA PHE A 92 -7.44 -0.04 -8.20
C PHE A 92 -6.61 -0.42 -9.43
N ASP A 93 -6.36 -1.72 -9.65
CA ASP A 93 -5.65 -2.18 -10.84
C ASP A 93 -6.43 -1.92 -12.13
N LEU A 94 -7.74 -2.14 -12.13
CA LEU A 94 -8.58 -1.93 -13.30
C LEU A 94 -8.69 -0.45 -13.68
N TYR A 95 -8.76 0.45 -12.69
CA TYR A 95 -9.05 1.87 -12.92
C TYR A 95 -7.83 2.78 -12.91
N LEU A 96 -6.67 2.34 -12.39
CA LEU A 96 -5.42 3.09 -12.46
C LEU A 96 -4.70 2.80 -13.78
N ASP A 97 -4.81 3.73 -14.73
CA ASP A 97 -4.02 3.69 -15.96
C ASP A 97 -2.53 3.92 -15.67
N ILE A 98 -1.68 3.32 -16.50
CA ILE A 98 -0.21 3.45 -16.42
C ILE A 98 0.24 4.91 -16.54
N ASP A 99 -0.32 5.68 -17.48
CA ASP A 99 0.05 7.08 -17.70
C ASP A 99 -0.33 7.93 -16.48
N VAL A 100 -1.51 7.69 -15.91
CA VAL A 100 -1.98 8.39 -14.70
C VAL A 100 -1.08 8.07 -13.51
N LEU A 101 -0.68 6.80 -13.35
CA LEU A 101 0.28 6.40 -12.32
C LEU A 101 1.61 7.12 -12.50
N GLN A 102 2.16 7.15 -13.71
CA GLN A 102 3.45 7.78 -13.97
C GLN A 102 3.43 9.29 -13.71
N ASP A 103 2.39 9.99 -14.18
CA ASP A 103 2.25 11.43 -14.02
C ASP A 103 1.99 11.88 -12.58
N ASN A 104 1.50 10.97 -11.71
CA ASN A 104 1.05 11.29 -10.36
C ASN A 104 1.70 10.41 -9.29
N LEU A 105 2.83 9.76 -9.60
CA LEU A 105 3.43 8.73 -8.75
C LEU A 105 3.62 9.21 -7.31
N ALA A 106 4.23 10.38 -7.12
CA ALA A 106 4.50 10.96 -5.81
C ALA A 106 3.23 11.14 -4.95
N ALA A 107 2.15 11.68 -5.54
CA ALA A 107 0.89 11.90 -4.83
C ALA A 107 0.18 10.58 -4.50
N ILE A 108 0.35 9.56 -5.33
CA ILE A 108 -0.21 8.22 -5.10
C ILE A 108 0.54 7.53 -3.96
N THR A 109 1.87 7.49 -4.00
CA THR A 109 2.70 6.79 -3.00
C THR A 109 2.70 7.48 -1.64
N GLU A 110 2.46 8.79 -1.60
CA GLU A 110 2.22 9.54 -0.35
C GLU A 110 0.93 9.09 0.35
N LYS A 111 -0.13 8.79 -0.40
CA LYS A 111 -1.47 8.49 0.14
C LYS A 111 -1.75 7.00 0.32
N VAL A 112 -1.13 6.14 -0.48
CA VAL A 112 -1.43 4.71 -0.52
C VAL A 112 -0.53 3.95 0.46
N VAL A 113 -1.09 3.60 1.63
CA VAL A 113 -0.42 2.78 2.66
C VAL A 113 -0.95 1.35 2.74
N ASP A 114 -1.99 1.01 1.96
CA ASP A 114 -2.53 -0.35 1.90
C ASP A 114 -1.61 -1.27 1.08
N THR A 115 -1.13 -2.34 1.69
CA THR A 115 -0.19 -3.30 1.08
C THR A 115 -0.70 -3.88 -0.23
N SER A 116 -2.01 -4.14 -0.36
CA SER A 116 -2.57 -4.73 -1.57
C SER A 116 -2.58 -3.73 -2.73
N LEU A 117 -2.83 -2.44 -2.45
CA LEU A 117 -2.76 -1.38 -3.45
C LEU A 117 -1.31 -1.03 -3.81
N GLN A 118 -0.39 -1.03 -2.85
CA GLN A 118 1.05 -0.87 -3.09
C GLN A 118 1.60 -1.94 -4.04
N ASN A 119 1.14 -3.20 -3.91
CA ASN A 119 1.48 -4.26 -4.85
C ASN A 119 1.01 -3.95 -6.27
N VAL A 120 -0.20 -3.39 -6.43
CA VAL A 120 -0.71 -2.96 -7.74
C VAL A 120 0.17 -1.85 -8.34
N ILE A 121 0.53 -0.84 -7.54
CA ILE A 121 1.43 0.24 -7.96
C ILE A 121 2.74 -0.33 -8.48
N LEU A 122 3.41 -1.15 -7.67
CA LEU A 122 4.71 -1.70 -8.03
C LEU A 122 4.64 -2.63 -9.24
N ASN A 123 3.56 -3.43 -9.36
CA ASN A 123 3.33 -4.29 -10.53
C ASN A 123 3.16 -3.48 -11.81
N LYS A 124 2.41 -2.37 -11.78
CA LYS A 124 2.27 -1.48 -12.94
C LYS A 124 3.58 -0.79 -13.29
N LEU A 125 4.32 -0.29 -12.30
CA LEU A 125 5.66 0.29 -12.55
C LEU A 125 6.59 -0.73 -13.22
N ASN A 126 6.59 -1.99 -12.77
CA ASN A 126 7.40 -3.04 -13.39
C ASN A 126 6.98 -3.39 -14.84
N GLN A 127 5.74 -3.08 -15.25
CA GLN A 127 5.32 -3.20 -16.65
C GLN A 127 5.91 -2.08 -17.53
N ILE A 128 6.04 -0.87 -16.97
CA ILE A 128 6.63 0.29 -17.65
C ILE A 128 8.16 0.15 -17.73
N TYR A 129 8.76 -0.40 -16.68
CA TYR A 129 10.20 -0.53 -16.50
C TYR A 129 10.61 -2.00 -16.41
N PRO A 130 10.54 -2.78 -17.51
CA PRO A 130 10.86 -4.21 -17.48
C PRO A 130 12.34 -4.48 -17.15
N SER A 131 13.21 -3.52 -17.40
CA SER A 131 14.64 -3.56 -17.04
C SER A 131 14.93 -3.06 -15.61
N GLY A 132 13.90 -2.63 -14.89
CA GLY A 132 13.96 -2.13 -13.52
C GLY A 132 13.85 -0.62 -13.39
N LEU A 133 13.50 -0.19 -12.17
CA LEU A 133 13.22 1.22 -11.83
C LEU A 133 14.52 2.01 -11.68
N ASN A 134 14.50 3.27 -12.13
CA ASN A 134 15.61 4.21 -12.01
C ASN A 134 15.46 5.10 -10.76
N ASP A 135 16.53 5.79 -10.38
CA ASP A 135 16.61 6.66 -9.21
C ASP A 135 15.41 7.61 -9.04
N ASP A 136 15.02 8.33 -10.10
CA ASP A 136 13.89 9.28 -10.05
C ASP A 136 12.55 8.62 -9.66
N VAL A 137 12.35 7.36 -10.05
CA VAL A 137 11.14 6.59 -9.71
C VAL A 137 11.27 5.98 -8.31
N LEU A 138 12.45 5.46 -7.98
CA LEU A 138 12.73 4.80 -6.70
C LEU A 138 12.59 5.76 -5.52
N GLN A 139 13.05 7.01 -5.67
CA GLN A 139 12.93 8.05 -4.64
C GLN A 139 11.47 8.41 -4.33
N LEU A 140 10.55 8.15 -5.25
CA LEU A 140 9.13 8.45 -5.08
C LEU A 140 8.34 7.28 -4.47
N LEU A 141 8.93 6.09 -4.29
CA LEU A 141 8.16 4.93 -3.85
C LEU A 141 7.67 5.00 -2.40
N GLY A 142 8.43 5.65 -1.52
CA GLY A 142 8.18 5.62 -0.08
C GLY A 142 7.93 4.20 0.44
N SER A 143 6.91 4.05 1.29
CA SER A 143 6.47 2.74 1.82
C SER A 143 6.06 1.71 0.75
N THR A 144 5.68 2.14 -0.47
CA THR A 144 5.38 1.21 -1.58
C THR A 144 6.61 0.37 -1.97
N SER A 145 7.82 0.85 -1.70
CA SER A 145 9.03 0.05 -1.95
C SER A 145 9.03 -1.26 -1.15
N ARG A 146 8.42 -1.31 0.04
CA ARG A 146 8.51 -2.46 0.97
C ARG A 146 7.84 -3.73 0.45
N VAL A 147 6.88 -3.60 -0.45
CA VAL A 147 6.23 -4.77 -1.08
C VAL A 147 7.08 -5.41 -2.18
N ALA A 148 8.23 -4.83 -2.53
CA ALA A 148 9.11 -5.37 -3.55
C ALA A 148 9.62 -6.76 -3.20
N SER A 149 9.66 -7.63 -4.21
CA SER A 149 10.35 -8.91 -4.13
C SER A 149 11.85 -8.74 -4.34
N ILE A 150 12.65 -9.71 -3.91
CA ILE A 150 14.10 -9.71 -4.17
C ILE A 150 14.39 -9.69 -5.68
N ASP A 151 13.56 -10.35 -6.50
CA ASP A 151 13.70 -10.33 -7.97
C ASP A 151 13.48 -8.93 -8.56
N ALA A 152 12.54 -8.16 -8.00
CA ALA A 152 12.28 -6.78 -8.40
C ALA A 152 13.37 -5.79 -7.92
N ILE A 153 13.97 -6.04 -6.74
CA ILE A 153 15.08 -5.24 -6.18
C ILE A 153 16.39 -5.49 -6.96
N SER A 154 16.69 -6.75 -7.31
CA SER A 154 17.55 -7.01 -8.46
C SER A 154 16.92 -6.29 -9.65
N LYS A 155 17.56 -5.77 -10.70
CA LYS A 155 16.92 -4.86 -11.70
C LYS A 155 16.79 -3.40 -11.26
N TRP A 156 16.56 -3.05 -9.99
CA TRP A 156 16.60 -1.63 -9.60
C TRP A 156 17.97 -1.00 -9.87
N ASN A 157 17.96 0.23 -10.39
CA ASN A 157 19.13 1.06 -10.64
C ASN A 157 19.23 2.10 -9.53
N ILE A 158 20.01 1.79 -8.49
CA ILE A 158 20.26 2.66 -7.32
C ILE A 158 21.64 3.27 -7.52
N THR A 159 21.72 4.41 -8.21
CA THR A 159 22.99 4.99 -8.66
C THR A 159 23.44 6.21 -7.89
N ILE A 160 22.57 6.79 -7.06
CA ILE A 160 22.92 7.94 -6.23
C ILE A 160 22.53 7.72 -4.76
N ILE A 161 23.30 8.36 -3.87
CA ILE A 161 23.15 8.22 -2.42
C ILE A 161 21.76 8.67 -1.93
N ASP A 162 21.15 9.65 -2.59
CA ASP A 162 19.80 10.14 -2.26
C ASP A 162 18.76 9.02 -2.44
N THR A 163 18.87 8.20 -3.49
CA THR A 163 18.00 7.04 -3.70
C THR A 163 18.21 5.98 -2.62
N LEU A 164 19.47 5.71 -2.24
CA LEU A 164 19.76 4.80 -1.14
C LEU A 164 19.13 5.32 0.17
N SER A 165 19.21 6.63 0.42
CA SER A 165 18.60 7.28 1.57
C SER A 165 17.09 7.17 1.58
N SER A 166 16.42 7.46 0.45
CA SER A 166 14.97 7.33 0.33
C SER A 166 14.51 5.89 0.53
N LEU A 167 15.22 4.92 -0.06
CA LEU A 167 14.85 3.51 0.08
C LEU A 167 15.03 3.00 1.52
N LEU A 168 16.03 3.48 2.26
CA LEU A 168 16.32 3.05 3.63
C LEU A 168 15.70 3.94 4.72
N ASP A 169 14.84 4.90 4.36
CA ASP A 169 14.13 5.74 5.31
C ASP A 169 13.26 4.88 6.25
N SER A 170 13.46 5.04 7.56
CA SER A 170 12.74 4.28 8.58
C SER A 170 11.26 4.66 8.70
N ASN A 171 10.87 5.85 8.22
CA ASN A 171 9.48 6.29 8.18
C ASN A 171 8.61 5.45 7.23
N ASP A 172 9.23 4.85 6.22
CA ASP A 172 8.56 4.01 5.21
C ASP A 172 8.43 2.53 5.63
N GLY A 173 8.81 2.22 6.87
CA GLY A 173 8.79 0.87 7.43
C GLY A 173 10.14 0.16 7.33
N SER A 174 10.26 -0.98 8.01
CA SER A 174 11.50 -1.76 8.02
C SER A 174 11.64 -2.67 6.80
N TRP A 175 12.89 -2.95 6.43
CA TRP A 175 13.21 -3.99 5.45
C TRP A 175 13.52 -5.31 6.12
N GLU A 176 13.15 -6.40 5.45
CA GLU A 176 13.70 -7.72 5.75
C GLU A 176 15.22 -7.73 5.52
N PRO A 177 16.00 -8.50 6.30
CA PRO A 177 17.46 -8.52 6.21
C PRO A 177 17.99 -8.79 4.79
N GLU A 178 17.37 -9.73 4.08
CA GLU A 178 17.77 -10.12 2.73
C GLU A 178 17.47 -9.01 1.71
N LYS A 179 16.37 -8.28 1.89
CA LYS A 179 15.98 -7.18 1.00
C LYS A 179 16.84 -5.95 1.23
N SER A 180 17.10 -5.56 2.48
CA SER A 180 18.02 -4.45 2.79
C SER A 180 19.42 -4.73 2.26
N LYS A 181 19.94 -5.94 2.45
CA LYS A 181 21.22 -6.37 1.88
C LYS A 181 21.21 -6.23 0.36
N ALA A 182 20.16 -6.69 -0.32
CA ALA A 182 20.05 -6.60 -1.78
C ALA A 182 20.05 -5.14 -2.29
N ILE A 183 19.37 -4.23 -1.59
CA ILE A 183 19.34 -2.79 -1.90
C ILE A 183 20.74 -2.17 -1.73
N ILE A 184 21.40 -2.43 -0.60
CA ILE A 184 22.74 -1.88 -0.32
C ILE A 184 23.76 -2.41 -1.32
N MET A 185 23.75 -3.72 -1.61
CA MET A 185 24.65 -4.31 -2.59
C MET A 185 24.38 -3.82 -4.01
N ARG A 186 23.14 -3.46 -4.35
CA ARG A 186 22.84 -2.84 -5.64
C ARG A 186 23.55 -1.50 -5.81
N TYR A 187 23.55 -0.67 -4.77
CA TYR A 187 24.31 0.59 -4.75
C TYR A 187 25.82 0.35 -4.79
N LEU A 188 26.35 -0.54 -3.94
CA LEU A 188 27.79 -0.78 -3.79
C LEU A 188 28.44 -1.51 -4.98
N ASN A 189 27.66 -2.20 -5.82
CA ASN A 189 28.18 -2.89 -7.01
C ASN A 189 28.50 -1.94 -8.18
N ILE A 190 28.43 -0.63 -7.98
CA ILE A 190 28.88 0.38 -8.92
C ILE A 190 30.31 0.76 -8.51
N ASP A 191 31.28 0.66 -9.43
CA ASP A 191 32.72 0.80 -9.16
C ASP A 191 33.13 2.08 -8.41
N ILE A 192 32.35 3.16 -8.57
CA ILE A 192 32.62 4.45 -7.92
C ILE A 192 32.11 4.54 -6.48
N HIS A 193 31.32 3.57 -6.02
CA HIS A 193 30.69 3.58 -4.70
C HIS A 193 31.50 2.79 -3.68
N SER A 194 31.47 3.27 -2.44
CA SER A 194 32.11 2.62 -1.30
C SER A 194 31.37 2.99 -0.01
N LEU A 195 31.64 2.26 1.08
CA LEU A 195 31.06 2.57 2.39
C LEU A 195 31.78 3.76 3.05
N GLY A 196 31.44 4.96 2.59
CA GLY A 196 31.83 6.22 3.22
C GLY A 196 31.02 6.53 4.48
N SER A 197 31.39 7.61 5.18
CA SER A 197 30.67 8.03 6.39
C SER A 197 29.21 8.38 6.10
N ALA A 198 28.92 8.95 4.93
CA ALA A 198 27.57 9.29 4.51
C ALA A 198 26.72 8.03 4.27
N GLU A 199 27.25 7.06 3.54
CA GLU A 199 26.62 5.77 3.30
C GLU A 199 26.37 5.02 4.62
N ILE A 200 27.35 4.98 5.52
CA ILE A 200 27.21 4.30 6.81
C ILE A 200 26.10 4.94 7.66
N ASN A 201 26.00 6.27 7.67
CA ASN A 201 24.95 6.99 8.38
C ASN A 201 23.55 6.67 7.82
N ILE A 202 23.42 6.53 6.50
CA ILE A 202 22.16 6.18 5.83
C ILE A 202 21.79 4.71 6.06
N ILE A 203 22.76 3.82 5.91
CA ILE A 203 22.57 2.37 6.06
C ILE A 203 22.20 2.01 7.49
N GLY A 204 22.79 2.70 8.48
CA GLY A 204 22.46 2.53 9.88
C GLY A 204 22.59 1.08 10.35
N SER A 205 21.55 0.56 10.99
CA SER A 205 21.54 -0.81 11.53
C SER A 205 21.54 -1.91 10.45
N TYR A 206 21.16 -1.60 9.21
CA TYR A 206 21.22 -2.56 8.10
C TYR A 206 22.67 -2.91 7.72
N ILE A 207 23.68 -2.21 8.25
CA ILE A 207 25.08 -2.58 8.07
C ILE A 207 25.36 -4.02 8.56
N CYS A 208 24.61 -4.48 9.56
CA CYS A 208 24.70 -5.82 10.13
C CYS A 208 24.18 -6.93 9.19
N THR A 209 23.55 -6.60 8.07
CA THR A 209 23.08 -7.58 7.07
C THR A 209 24.12 -7.84 5.98
N LEU A 210 25.20 -7.06 5.93
CA LEU A 210 26.25 -7.15 4.93
C LEU A 210 27.24 -8.28 5.22
N ASP A 211 27.84 -8.81 4.16
CA ASP A 211 28.89 -9.83 4.28
C ASP A 211 30.17 -9.21 4.86
N ILE A 212 30.92 -10.02 5.61
CA ILE A 212 32.16 -9.60 6.27
C ILE A 212 33.13 -8.95 5.27
N ASN A 213 33.28 -9.51 4.07
CA ASN A 213 34.17 -8.98 3.04
C ASN A 213 33.80 -7.55 2.58
N VAL A 214 32.52 -7.17 2.67
CA VAL A 214 32.07 -5.81 2.35
C VAL A 214 32.43 -4.87 3.51
N LEU A 215 32.26 -5.34 4.75
CA LEU A 215 32.59 -4.59 5.96
C LEU A 215 34.09 -4.38 6.14
N GLU A 216 34.92 -5.32 5.68
CA GLU A 216 36.39 -5.20 5.70
C GLU A 216 36.93 -4.03 4.87
N ASN A 217 36.13 -3.50 3.93
CA ASN A 217 36.49 -2.33 3.13
C ASN A 217 36.25 -0.99 3.87
N ILE A 218 35.66 -1.01 5.07
CA ILE A 218 35.46 0.19 5.88
C ILE A 218 36.78 0.57 6.55
N THR A 219 37.23 1.79 6.32
CA THR A 219 38.44 2.33 6.95
C THR A 219 38.11 3.09 8.25
N ALA A 220 39.11 3.28 9.10
CA ALA A 220 38.95 4.10 10.31
C ALA A 220 38.47 5.52 9.99
N GLU A 221 38.91 6.11 8.87
CA GLU A 221 38.49 7.45 8.44
C GLU A 221 36.99 7.51 8.13
N ASN A 222 36.43 6.44 7.56
CA ASN A 222 34.99 6.36 7.28
C ASN A 222 34.15 6.41 8.57
N LEU A 223 34.72 6.00 9.72
CA LEU A 223 34.04 5.95 11.01
C LEU A 223 34.13 7.25 11.82
N ILE A 224 35.02 8.18 11.46
CA ILE A 224 35.25 9.42 12.23
C ILE A 224 34.03 10.35 12.18
N MET A 225 33.28 10.35 11.07
CA MET A 225 32.13 11.23 10.83
C MET A 225 30.77 10.49 10.92
N VAL A 226 30.76 9.27 11.46
CA VAL A 226 29.51 8.54 11.71
C VAL A 226 28.80 9.21 12.88
N LEU A 227 27.58 9.68 12.64
CA LEU A 227 26.78 10.34 13.67
C LEU A 227 26.28 9.28 14.67
N PRO A 228 26.34 9.55 15.98
CA PRO A 228 25.70 8.68 16.95
C PRO A 228 24.20 8.62 16.66
N GLN A 229 23.70 7.43 16.38
CA GLN A 229 22.27 7.15 16.27
C GLN A 229 21.71 7.19 17.71
N ILE A 230 21.14 8.33 18.10
CA ILE A 230 20.53 8.55 19.43
C ILE A 230 19.08 8.09 19.40
#